data_AF-A0A3B8JGC1-F1
#
_entry.id   AF-A0A3B8JGC1-F1
#
_cell.length_a   1.000
_cell.length_b   1.000
_cell.length_c   1.000
_cell.angle_alpha   90.00
_cell.angle_beta   90.00
_cell.angle_gamma   90.00
#
_symmetry.space_group_name_H-M   'P 1'
#
loop_
_entity.id
_entity.type
_entity.pdbx_description
1 polymer ?
#
loop_
_entity_poly.entity_id
_entity_poly.type
_entity_poly.pdbx_seq_one_letter_code
_entity_poly.pdbx_strand_id
1 'polypeptide(L)' 'QARAYFLQGNNQKALELSQRSLAIREKILGLEHPDVANNLNFLASVYQQLCDTSRAIDLFN' A
#
# COMPACT_ATOMS: atom_id res chain seq x y z
N GLN A 1 11.01 -2.15 2.45
CA GLN A 1 11.02 -2.29 0.98
C GLN A 1 9.79 -1.69 0.33
N ALA A 2 8.56 -2.01 0.77
CA ALA A 2 7.34 -1.42 0.21
C ALA A 2 7.33 0.13 0.18
N ARG A 3 7.68 0.77 1.30
CA ARG A 3 7.82 2.25 1.37
C ARG A 3 8.86 2.81 0.40
N ALA A 4 9.96 2.10 0.15
CA ALA A 4 10.96 2.55 -0.80
C ALA A 4 10.43 2.52 -2.25
N TYR A 5 9.68 1.48 -2.62
CA TYR A 5 9.01 1.42 -3.93
C TYR A 5 7.96 2.51 -4.11
N PHE A 6 7.21 2.83 -3.05
CA PHE A 6 6.25 3.94 -3.05
C PHE A 6 6.94 5.28 -3.29
N LEU A 7 8.07 5.53 -2.62
CA LEU A 7 8.87 6.74 -2.84
C LEU A 7 9.48 6.84 -4.24
N GLN A 8 9.66 5.71 -4.93
CA GLN A 8 10.12 5.66 -6.32
C GLN A 8 8.96 5.75 -7.34
N GLY A 9 7.71 5.95 -6.88
CA GLY A 9 6.52 5.99 -7.73
C GLY A 9 6.03 4.62 -8.21
N ASN A 10 6.68 3.52 -7.81
CA ASN A 10 6.24 2.17 -8.15
C ASN A 10 5.18 1.68 -7.16
N ASN A 11 3.98 2.25 -7.31
CA ASN A 11 2.86 2.04 -6.38
C ASN A 11 2.32 0.60 -6.43
N GLN A 12 2.32 -0.07 -7.60
CA GLN A 12 1.93 -1.49 -7.71
C GLN A 12 2.85 -2.40 -6.88
N LYS A 13 4.18 -2.22 -6.97
CA LYS A 13 5.11 -3.05 -6.20
C LYS A 13 5.09 -2.74 -4.72
N ALA A 14 4.82 -1.48 -4.35
CA ALA A 14 4.56 -1.09 -2.97
C ALA A 14 3.30 -1.77 -2.41
N LEU A 15 2.24 -1.88 -3.21
CA LEU A 15 0.98 -2.52 -2.85
C LEU A 15 1.19 -4.01 -2.55
N GLU A 16 1.79 -4.75 -3.48
CA GLU A 16 2.02 -6.19 -3.36
C GLU A 16 2.81 -6.54 -2.09
N LEU A 17 3.92 -5.82 -1.85
CA LEU A 17 4.76 -6.04 -0.67
C LEU A 17 4.04 -5.69 0.64
N SER A 18 3.18 -4.68 0.62
CA SER A 18 2.42 -4.27 1.80
C SER A 18 1.33 -5.27 2.14
N GLN A 19 0.60 -5.78 1.14
CA GLN A 19 -0.40 -6.84 1.33
C GLN A 19 0.21 -8.12 1.90
N ARG A 20 1.38 -8.54 1.37
CA ARG A 20 2.10 -9.69 1.93
C ARG A 20 2.53 -9.46 3.37
N SER A 21 2.98 -8.25 3.70
CA SER A 21 3.34 -7.90 5.07
C SER A 21 2.13 -7.84 6.00
N LEU A 22 0.95 -7.40 5.52
CA LEU A 22 -0.28 -7.35 6.28
C LEU A 22 -0.71 -8.76 6.69
N ALA A 23 -0.78 -9.69 5.72
CA ALA A 23 -1.19 -11.07 5.99
C ALA A 23 -0.32 -11.77 7.06
N ILE A 24 0.99 -11.51 7.05
CA ILE A 24 1.92 -12.02 8.07
C ILE A 24 1.64 -11.38 9.43
N ARG A 25 1.48 -10.06 9.46
CA ARG A 25 1.25 -9.29 10.71
C ARG A 25 -0.09 -9.65 11.35
N GLU A 26 -1.15 -9.77 10.58
CA GLU A 26 -2.47 -10.16 11.08
C GLU A 26 -2.42 -11.57 11.69
N LYS A 27 -1.72 -12.51 11.04
CA LYS A 27 -1.59 -13.88 11.54
C LYS A 27 -0.80 -13.96 12.85
N ILE A 28 0.23 -13.13 13.03
CA ILE A 28 1.14 -13.20 14.19
C ILE A 28 0.69 -12.30 15.33
N LEU A 29 0.24 -11.08 15.01
CA LEU A 29 0.02 -10.00 15.98
C LEU A 29 -1.46 -9.74 16.25
N GLY A 30 -2.36 -10.23 15.39
CA GLY A 30 -3.78 -9.94 15.47
C GLY A 30 -4.17 -8.57 14.90
N LEU A 31 -5.47 -8.38 14.67
CA LEU A 31 -6.02 -7.22 13.95
C LEU A 31 -5.84 -5.89 14.69
N GLU A 32 -5.83 -5.91 16.02
CA GLU A 32 -5.74 -4.70 16.85
C GLU A 32 -4.32 -4.19 17.06
N HIS A 33 -3.31 -4.93 16.59
CA HIS A 33 -1.93 -4.55 16.83
C HIS A 33 -1.58 -3.25 16.06
N PRO A 34 -0.86 -2.30 16.68
CA PRO A 34 -0.48 -1.03 16.03
C PRO A 34 0.24 -1.21 14.69
N ASP A 35 1.03 -2.28 14.54
CA ASP A 35 1.70 -2.59 13.27
C ASP A 35 0.76 -3.02 12.14
N VAL A 36 -0.39 -3.62 12.47
CA VAL A 36 -1.44 -3.92 11.49
C VAL A 36 -2.12 -2.62 11.07
N ALA A 37 -2.51 -1.77 12.04
CA ALA A 37 -3.07 -0.45 11.76
C ALA A 37 -2.14 0.43 10.91
N ASN A 38 -0.85 0.47 11.24
CA ASN A 38 0.16 1.20 10.47
C ASN A 38 0.32 0.66 9.04
N ASN A 39 0.15 -0.64 8.83
CA ASN A 39 0.23 -1.25 7.51
C ASN A 39 -1.01 -0.91 6.68
N LEU A 40 -2.20 -0.99 7.27
CA LEU A 40 -3.47 -0.57 6.65
C LEU A 40 -3.45 0.91 6.24
N ASN A 41 -2.94 1.79 7.11
CA ASN A 41 -2.77 3.20 6.78
C ASN A 41 -1.85 3.41 5.57
N PHE A 42 -0.76 2.64 5.49
CA PHE A 42 0.14 2.70 4.35
C PHE A 42 -0.51 2.18 3.06
N LEU A 43 -1.27 1.08 3.13
CA LEU A 43 -2.04 0.56 2.00
C LEU A 43 -3.04 1.60 1.47
N ALA A 44 -3.73 2.32 2.35
CA ALA A 44 -4.63 3.40 1.94
C ALA A 44 -3.90 4.50 1.14
N SER A 45 -2.71 4.92 1.58
CA SER A 45 -1.90 5.89 0.83
C SER A 45 -1.45 5.37 -0.54
N VAL A 46 -1.10 4.09 -0.64
CA VAL A 46 -0.74 3.46 -1.92
C VAL A 46 -1.94 3.42 -2.88
N TYR A 47 -3.13 3.07 -2.38
CA TYR A 47 -4.36 3.06 -3.19
C TYR A 47 -4.76 4.46 -3.66
N GLN A 48 -4.61 5.49 -2.83
CA GLN A 48 -4.89 6.87 -3.23
C GLN A 48 -4.03 7.28 -4.43
N GLN A 49 -2.71 7.04 -4.35
CA GLN A 49 -1.79 7.35 -5.44
C GLN A 49 -2.08 6.54 -6.71
N LEU A 50 -2.50 5.27 -6.59
CA LEU A 50 -2.93 4.48 -7.75
C LEU A 50 -4.18 5.05 -8.40
N CYS A 51 -5.20 5.42 -7.62
CA CYS A 51 -6.43 6.04 -8.13
C CYS A 51 -6.15 7.39 -8.81
N ASP A 52 -5.28 8.21 -8.24
CA ASP A 52 -4.89 9.49 -8.83
C ASP A 52 -4.14 9.29 -10.15
N THR A 53 -3.28 8.27 -10.22
CA THR A 53 -2.56 7.91 -11.46
C THR A 53 -3.53 7.36 -12.51
N SER A 54 -4.47 6.49 -12.13
CA SER A 54 -5.51 5.99 -13.04
C SER A 54 -6.37 7.13 -13.60
N ARG A 55 -6.82 8.05 -12.75
CA ARG A 55 -7.54 9.26 -13.20
C ARG A 55 -6.69 10.14 -14.11
N ALA A 56 -5.40 10.30 -13.83
CA ALA A 56 -4.50 11.06 -14.68
C ALA A 56 -4.37 10.42 -16.07
N ILE A 57 -4.23 9.10 -16.15
CA ILE A 57 -4.21 8.36 -17.43
C ILE A 57 -5.53 8.56 -18.19
N ASP A 58 -6.67 8.48 -17.50
CA ASP A 58 -7.99 8.65 -18.12
C ASP A 58 -8.21 10.07 -18.70
N LEU A 59 -7.57 11.10 -18.12
CA LEU A 59 -7.67 12.49 -18.60
C LEU A 59 -6.77 12.80 -19.81
N PHE A 60 -5.77 11.97 -20.10
CA PHE A 60 -4.85 12.15 -21.22
C PHE A 60 -5.19 11.28 -22.45
N ASN A 61 -6.22 10.44 -22.38
CA ASN A 61 -6.75 9.65 -23.50
C ASN A 61 -8.01 10.31 -24.09
#